data_AF-A0A2N6NBL2-F1
#
_entry.id   AF-A0A2N6NBL2-F1
#
_cell.length_a   1.000
_cell.length_b   1.000
_cell.length_c   1.000
_cell.angle_alpha   90.00
_cell.angle_beta   90.00
_cell.angle_gamma   90.00
#
_symmetry.space_group_name_H-M   'P 1'
#
loop_
_entity.id
_entity.type
_entity.pdbx_description
1 polymer ?
#
loop_
_entity_poly.entity_id
_entity_poly.type
_entity_poly.pdbx_seq_one_letter_code
_entity_poly.pdbx_strand_id
1 'polypeptide(L)'
;MSIGFKKIGTPDLSTALIQEILPELPAVAIILIIEHIAIAKSMGRLYNYSINPSQEIVALGAANLLSPFVGGYVCTGSFGASAVLSKAGVRTPLAGAFSAIMLILALYALTGVFYYIPNAALSGLIIHAVCNLITPPKNLYKYWQLSPLELLIWVACVAMAILQSLDHSIYLGVGLSLALLLIRIARANGGFVGVARSRRVPWLTENPADKLAESSITTKDVFLPFNRQGASNPAIVLDTPYPGVFVYRLHDSYNYINQALHVDILQSYLMNNTQRTSEEQYEHESDRLWNDSGPRDKLLSQHLPYLRALILDFSAVNNIDITSIQGLIDLRNVLDRYAAPDTVEWHFANVQNRWTRKALATAGFGYPTSQNPEALAKWKPIYSIAPISEVATSTPNGHRRRSCAPAGDEENHSSPTWPELTTSLENDRGEATILAVDRPFFHLDLYDAVDAAVRDARHKDTSGSI
;
A
#
# COMPACT_ATOMS: atom_id res chain seq x y z
N MET A 1 17.61 -40.84 42.94
CA MET A 1 17.57 -39.52 42.25
C MET A 1 18.55 -39.59 41.10
N SER A 2 18.17 -39.16 39.90
CA SER A 2 19.07 -39.29 38.75
C SER A 2 19.92 -38.06 38.55
N ILE A 3 21.21 -38.30 38.42
CA ILE A 3 22.24 -37.29 38.22
C ILE A 3 22.54 -37.22 36.71
N GLY A 4 22.60 -36.02 36.15
CA GLY A 4 23.05 -35.80 34.77
C GLY A 4 22.05 -36.12 33.65
N PHE A 5 22.56 -36.22 32.43
CA PHE A 5 21.79 -36.47 31.21
C PHE A 5 21.35 -37.93 31.11
N LYS A 6 20.03 -38.17 31.02
CA LYS A 6 19.44 -39.53 30.99
C LYS A 6 18.96 -40.00 29.62
N LYS A 7 18.60 -39.07 28.73
CA LYS A 7 18.00 -39.36 27.42
C LYS A 7 18.91 -38.88 26.29
N ILE A 8 20.19 -39.25 26.36
CA ILE A 8 21.11 -39.04 25.23
C ILE A 8 20.86 -40.15 24.23
N GLY A 9 20.50 -39.80 23.02
CA GLY A 9 20.19 -40.77 21.97
C GLY A 9 19.51 -40.14 20.78
N THR A 10 19.29 -40.91 19.73
CA THR A 10 18.49 -40.46 18.58
C THR A 10 17.02 -40.33 18.97
N PRO A 11 16.33 -39.24 18.61
CA PRO A 11 14.91 -39.10 18.87
C PRO A 11 14.12 -40.20 18.15
N ASP A 12 13.16 -40.81 18.85
CA ASP A 12 12.28 -41.83 18.26
C ASP A 12 11.19 -41.15 17.42
N LEU A 13 11.29 -41.28 16.10
CA LEU A 13 10.39 -40.69 15.11
C LEU A 13 9.28 -41.68 14.73
N SER A 14 8.55 -42.17 15.73
CA SER A 14 7.41 -43.05 15.47
C SER A 14 6.32 -42.31 14.67
N THR A 15 5.69 -43.01 13.73
CA THR A 15 4.64 -42.43 12.87
C THR A 15 3.43 -41.95 13.66
N ALA A 16 3.09 -42.64 14.77
CA ALA A 16 2.03 -42.24 15.68
C ALA A 16 2.32 -40.89 16.35
N LEU A 17 3.55 -40.68 16.84
CA LEU A 17 3.95 -39.43 17.49
C LEU A 17 3.95 -38.26 16.50
N ILE A 18 4.37 -38.49 15.25
CA ILE A 18 4.30 -37.47 14.20
C ILE A 18 2.84 -37.07 13.95
N GLN A 19 1.92 -38.03 13.86
CA GLN A 19 0.49 -37.74 13.63
C GLN A 19 -0.14 -36.94 14.76
N GLU A 20 0.25 -37.18 16.01
CA GLU A 20 -0.25 -36.41 17.17
C GLU A 20 0.30 -34.98 17.20
N ILE A 21 1.56 -34.76 16.82
CA ILE A 21 2.21 -33.45 16.96
C ILE A 21 2.01 -32.56 15.72
N LEU A 22 1.84 -33.15 14.54
CA LEU A 22 1.76 -32.42 13.26
C LEU A 22 0.72 -31.28 13.23
N PRO A 23 -0.49 -31.43 13.80
CA PRO A 23 -1.48 -30.34 13.84
C PRO A 23 -1.05 -29.13 14.67
N GLU A 24 -0.24 -29.35 15.72
CA GLU A 24 0.21 -28.31 16.65
C GLU A 24 1.49 -27.59 16.17
N LEU A 25 2.27 -28.23 15.31
CA LEU A 25 3.57 -27.70 14.83
C LEU A 25 3.49 -26.28 14.23
N PRO A 26 2.50 -25.92 13.37
CA PRO A 26 2.45 -24.59 12.79
C PRO A 26 2.31 -23.50 13.86
N ALA A 27 1.42 -23.69 14.84
CA ALA A 27 1.21 -22.74 15.92
C ALA A 27 2.49 -22.60 16.77
N VAL A 28 3.10 -23.73 17.16
CA VAL A 28 4.35 -23.75 17.93
C VAL A 28 5.48 -23.03 17.19
N ALA A 29 5.66 -23.32 15.90
CA ALA A 29 6.70 -22.68 15.08
C ALA A 29 6.50 -21.16 14.96
N ILE A 30 5.26 -20.72 14.77
CA ILE A 30 4.91 -19.29 14.71
C ILE A 30 5.25 -18.61 16.05
N ILE A 31 4.86 -19.19 17.18
CA ILE A 31 5.17 -18.63 18.51
C ILE A 31 6.67 -18.53 18.70
N LEU A 32 7.41 -19.61 18.42
CA LEU A 32 8.86 -19.66 18.60
C LEU A 32 9.57 -18.54 17.84
N ILE A 33 9.23 -18.39 16.56
CA ILE A 33 9.86 -17.40 15.69
C ILE A 33 9.47 -15.99 16.14
N ILE A 34 8.18 -15.73 16.38
CA ILE A 34 7.71 -14.40 16.76
C ILE A 34 8.29 -13.97 18.10
N GLU A 35 8.27 -14.85 19.11
CA GLU A 35 8.82 -14.56 20.44
C GLU A 35 10.31 -14.26 20.35
N HIS A 36 11.09 -15.13 19.69
CA HIS A 36 12.53 -14.96 19.55
C HIS A 36 12.90 -13.67 18.81
N ILE A 37 12.24 -13.39 17.68
CA ILE A 37 12.50 -12.16 16.90
C ILE A 37 12.03 -10.91 17.65
N ALA A 38 10.95 -10.97 18.42
CA ALA A 38 10.50 -9.86 19.25
C ALA A 38 11.53 -9.51 20.32
N ILE A 39 12.11 -10.51 20.99
CA ILE A 39 13.19 -10.33 21.98
C ILE A 39 14.42 -9.76 21.30
N ALA A 40 14.89 -10.38 20.22
CA ALA A 40 16.08 -9.97 19.48
C ALA A 40 15.96 -8.50 19.02
N LYS A 41 14.84 -8.13 18.39
CA LYS A 41 14.59 -6.74 17.95
C LYS A 41 14.47 -5.77 19.14
N SER A 42 13.92 -6.21 20.27
CA SER A 42 13.86 -5.37 21.48
C SER A 42 15.25 -5.05 22.00
N MET A 43 16.13 -6.05 22.10
CA MET A 43 17.52 -5.86 22.50
C MET A 43 18.31 -5.05 21.45
N GLY A 44 18.08 -5.28 20.16
CA GLY A 44 18.63 -4.48 19.07
C GLY A 44 18.30 -2.99 19.18
N ARG A 45 17.05 -2.65 19.54
CA ARG A 45 16.64 -1.26 19.80
C ARG A 45 17.30 -0.69 21.06
N LEU A 46 17.40 -1.48 22.13
CA LEU A 46 17.98 -1.02 23.40
C LEU A 46 19.46 -0.65 23.28
N TYR A 47 20.21 -1.38 22.45
CA TYR A 47 21.66 -1.22 22.27
C TYR A 47 22.08 -0.71 20.89
N ASN A 48 21.12 -0.27 20.07
CA ASN A 48 21.33 0.33 18.75
C ASN A 48 22.16 -0.54 17.79
N TYR A 49 21.81 -1.83 17.66
CA TYR A 49 22.39 -2.73 16.66
C TYR A 49 21.30 -3.38 15.80
N SER A 50 21.65 -3.73 14.57
CA SER A 50 20.75 -4.38 13.63
C SER A 50 20.67 -5.89 13.87
N ILE A 51 19.45 -6.42 13.89
CA ILE A 51 19.19 -7.86 13.89
C ILE A 51 18.94 -8.32 12.46
N ASN A 52 19.54 -9.44 12.06
CA ASN A 52 19.18 -10.16 10.84
C ASN A 52 18.19 -11.28 11.19
N PRO A 53 16.88 -11.14 10.89
CA PRO A 53 15.88 -12.14 11.28
C PRO A 53 16.12 -13.52 10.65
N SER A 54 16.62 -13.57 9.42
CA SER A 54 16.90 -14.84 8.73
C SER A 54 17.98 -15.63 9.46
N GLN A 55 19.03 -14.95 9.94
CA GLN A 55 20.11 -15.60 10.70
C GLN A 55 19.61 -16.10 12.07
N GLU A 56 18.77 -15.32 12.75
CA GLU A 56 18.17 -15.71 14.03
C GLU A 56 17.28 -16.96 13.87
N ILE A 57 16.48 -17.03 12.80
CA ILE A 57 15.64 -18.19 12.50
C ILE A 57 16.49 -19.45 12.23
N VAL A 58 17.58 -19.32 11.48
CA VAL A 58 18.52 -20.43 11.24
C VAL A 58 19.15 -20.91 12.55
N ALA A 59 19.58 -20.00 13.41
CA ALA A 59 20.16 -20.34 14.72
C ALA A 59 19.13 -21.03 15.63
N LEU A 60 17.90 -20.53 15.68
CA LEU A 60 16.80 -21.11 16.44
C LEU A 60 16.43 -22.50 15.94
N GLY A 61 16.40 -22.70 14.61
CA GLY A 61 16.17 -23.99 13.98
C GLY A 61 17.28 -24.99 14.30
N ALA A 62 18.56 -24.58 14.22
CA ALA A 62 19.69 -25.43 14.59
C ALA A 62 19.65 -25.85 16.07
N ALA A 63 19.31 -24.92 16.97
CA ALA A 63 19.17 -25.21 18.40
C ALA A 63 18.05 -26.25 18.66
N ASN A 64 16.89 -26.09 18.03
CA ASN A 64 15.75 -26.99 18.19
C ASN A 64 15.93 -28.34 17.45
N LEU A 65 16.75 -28.39 16.40
CA LEU A 65 17.11 -29.64 15.74
C LEU A 65 18.04 -30.50 16.61
N LEU A 66 18.98 -29.86 17.34
CA LEU A 66 19.96 -30.54 18.18
C LEU A 66 19.42 -30.88 19.58
N SER A 67 18.48 -30.09 20.11
CA SER A 67 17.91 -30.25 21.46
C SER A 67 17.38 -31.66 21.77
N PRO A 68 16.64 -32.35 20.88
CA PRO A 68 16.09 -33.68 21.16
C PRO A 68 17.15 -34.77 21.40
N PHE A 69 18.35 -34.64 20.82
CA PHE A 69 19.42 -35.63 20.96
C PHE A 69 19.98 -35.76 22.39
N VAL A 70 19.75 -34.73 23.21
CA VAL A 70 20.13 -34.69 24.63
C VAL A 70 18.92 -34.74 25.55
N GLY A 71 17.73 -35.05 25.00
CA GLY A 71 16.46 -35.09 25.73
C GLY A 71 15.88 -33.70 26.06
N GLY A 72 16.31 -32.67 25.33
CA GLY A 72 15.77 -31.32 25.47
C GLY A 72 14.39 -31.18 24.83
N TYR A 73 13.60 -30.26 25.37
CA TYR A 73 12.35 -29.82 24.78
C TYR A 73 12.58 -28.60 23.87
N VAL A 74 11.51 -28.13 23.25
CA VAL A 74 11.53 -26.95 22.38
C VAL A 74 12.09 -25.74 23.12
N CYS A 75 13.08 -25.07 22.54
CA CYS A 75 13.75 -23.92 23.14
C CYS A 75 13.53 -22.65 22.31
N THR A 76 13.47 -21.51 23.01
CA THR A 76 13.28 -20.18 22.43
C THR A 76 14.02 -19.13 23.27
N GLY A 77 14.09 -17.90 22.78
CA GLY A 77 14.61 -16.78 23.55
C GLY A 77 13.77 -16.49 24.79
N SER A 78 14.39 -15.94 25.84
CA SER A 78 13.68 -15.51 27.05
C SER A 78 13.93 -14.04 27.32
N PHE A 79 12.86 -13.24 27.45
CA PHE A 79 12.95 -11.83 27.86
C PHE A 79 13.63 -11.70 29.23
N GLY A 80 13.24 -12.55 30.19
CA GLY A 80 13.77 -12.51 31.56
C GLY A 80 15.26 -12.81 31.60
N ALA A 81 15.69 -13.94 31.01
CA ALA A 81 17.10 -14.32 31.00
C ALA A 81 17.94 -13.26 30.26
N SER A 82 17.50 -12.84 29.08
CA SER A 82 18.21 -11.84 28.28
C SER A 82 18.33 -10.50 29.01
N ALA A 83 17.29 -10.06 29.74
CA ALA A 83 17.32 -8.85 30.55
C ALA A 83 18.29 -8.94 31.73
N VAL A 84 18.41 -10.11 32.37
CA VAL A 84 19.38 -10.33 33.46
C VAL A 84 20.81 -10.27 32.92
N LEU A 85 21.12 -10.99 31.82
CA LEU A 85 22.45 -10.94 31.19
C LEU A 85 22.79 -9.52 30.70
N SER A 86 21.82 -8.83 30.11
CA SER A 86 21.91 -7.44 29.68
C SER A 86 22.24 -6.50 30.85
N LYS A 87 21.54 -6.62 31.99
CA LYS A 87 21.83 -5.84 33.21
C LYS A 87 23.19 -6.19 33.84
N ALA A 88 23.64 -7.43 33.70
CA ALA A 88 24.97 -7.87 34.12
C ALA A 88 26.11 -7.37 33.20
N GLY A 89 25.80 -6.64 32.12
CA GLY A 89 26.79 -6.06 31.22
C GLY A 89 27.38 -7.04 30.21
N VAL A 90 26.71 -8.17 29.96
CA VAL A 90 27.15 -9.17 28.97
C VAL A 90 27.06 -8.59 27.56
N ARG A 91 28.12 -8.78 26.76
CA ARG A 91 28.22 -8.29 25.37
C ARG A 91 28.56 -9.35 24.33
N THR A 92 28.81 -10.59 24.76
CA THR A 92 29.26 -11.68 23.88
C THR A 92 28.39 -12.92 24.06
N PRO A 93 28.13 -13.71 23.00
CA PRO A 93 27.38 -14.96 23.09
C PRO A 93 28.04 -16.01 23.99
N LEU A 94 29.34 -15.84 24.30
CA LEU A 94 30.09 -16.72 25.19
C LEU A 94 29.45 -16.86 26.59
N ALA A 95 28.68 -15.87 27.05
CA ALA A 95 27.94 -15.97 28.31
C ALA A 95 26.87 -17.08 28.30
N GLY A 96 26.35 -17.45 27.12
CA GLY A 96 25.49 -18.62 26.96
C GLY A 96 26.24 -19.92 27.24
N ALA A 97 27.49 -20.03 26.79
CA ALA A 97 28.34 -21.19 27.07
C ALA A 97 28.68 -21.29 28.57
N PHE A 98 29.01 -20.18 29.22
CA PHE A 98 29.22 -20.14 30.68
C PHE A 98 27.95 -20.56 31.45
N SER A 99 26.79 -20.05 31.05
CA SER A 99 25.50 -20.44 31.63
C SER A 99 25.24 -21.94 31.46
N ALA A 100 25.54 -22.51 30.28
CA ALA A 100 25.39 -23.94 30.03
C ALA A 100 26.33 -24.80 30.89
N ILE A 101 27.61 -24.42 31.03
CA ILE A 101 28.58 -25.12 31.89
C ILE A 101 28.12 -25.09 33.35
N MET A 102 27.66 -23.93 33.83
CA MET A 102 27.14 -23.79 35.20
C MET A 102 25.89 -24.64 35.41
N LEU A 103 24.99 -24.70 34.43
CA LEU A 103 23.80 -25.55 34.49
C LEU A 103 24.18 -27.04 34.56
N ILE A 104 25.13 -27.49 33.74
CA ILE A 104 25.64 -28.87 33.79
C ILE A 104 26.23 -29.14 35.17
N LEU A 105 27.10 -28.27 35.69
CA LEU A 105 27.68 -28.44 37.03
C LEU A 105 26.60 -28.54 38.12
N ALA A 106 25.59 -27.68 38.06
CA ALA A 106 24.46 -27.70 39.00
C ALA A 106 23.65 -29.01 38.91
N LEU A 107 23.42 -29.54 37.70
CA LEU A 107 22.73 -30.82 37.51
C LEU A 107 23.50 -32.01 38.07
N TYR A 108 24.83 -31.95 38.08
CA TYR A 108 25.65 -33.04 38.63
C TYR A 108 25.90 -32.89 40.14
N ALA A 109 26.08 -31.66 40.65
CA ALA A 109 26.50 -31.42 42.03
C ALA A 109 25.36 -31.00 42.98
N LEU A 110 24.32 -30.30 42.49
CA LEU A 110 23.29 -29.65 43.33
C LEU A 110 21.92 -30.33 43.28
N THR A 111 21.74 -31.41 42.51
CA THR A 111 20.43 -32.09 42.40
C THR A 111 19.88 -32.54 43.74
N GLY A 112 20.73 -33.00 44.67
CA GLY A 112 20.31 -33.35 46.04
C GLY A 112 19.78 -32.15 46.84
N VAL A 113 20.31 -30.95 46.60
CA VAL A 113 19.83 -29.72 47.26
C VAL A 113 18.51 -29.26 46.65
N PHE A 114 18.38 -29.32 45.33
CA PHE A 114 17.15 -28.94 44.63
C PHE A 114 15.92 -29.76 45.04
N TYR A 115 16.12 -30.98 45.56
CA TYR A 115 15.05 -31.80 46.14
C TYR A 115 14.26 -31.05 47.23
N TYR A 116 14.94 -30.22 48.02
CA TYR A 116 14.33 -29.52 49.16
C TYR A 116 13.62 -28.22 48.78
N ILE A 117 13.63 -27.82 47.50
CA ILE A 117 12.94 -26.60 47.06
C ILE A 117 11.43 -26.84 47.13
N PRO A 118 10.68 -26.07 47.95
CA PRO A 118 9.24 -26.24 48.04
C PRO A 118 8.56 -25.80 46.74
N ASN A 119 7.56 -26.57 46.28
CA ASN A 119 6.74 -26.19 45.12
C ASN A 119 6.07 -24.83 45.30
N ALA A 120 5.72 -24.45 46.54
CA ALA A 120 5.16 -23.13 46.86
C ALA A 120 6.11 -21.97 46.48
N ALA A 121 7.42 -22.15 46.66
CA ALA A 121 8.40 -21.12 46.28
C ALA A 121 8.50 -20.97 44.76
N LEU A 122 8.45 -22.08 44.02
CA LEU A 122 8.43 -22.07 42.55
C LEU A 122 7.15 -21.42 42.01
N SER A 123 5.99 -21.75 42.58
CA SER A 123 4.72 -21.10 42.22
C SER A 123 4.74 -19.60 42.50
N GLY A 124 5.28 -19.17 43.64
CA GLY A 124 5.44 -17.75 43.97
C GLY A 124 6.31 -17.00 42.96
N LEU A 125 7.41 -17.62 42.51
CA LEU A 125 8.28 -17.07 41.46
C LEU A 125 7.54 -16.90 40.13
N ILE A 126 6.75 -17.91 39.72
CA ILE A 126 5.97 -17.87 38.47
C ILE A 126 4.91 -16.77 38.54
N ILE A 127 4.14 -16.70 39.64
CA ILE A 127 3.11 -15.67 39.82
C ILE A 127 3.73 -14.28 39.75
N HIS A 128 4.85 -14.04 40.45
CA HIS A 128 5.54 -12.75 40.41
C HIS A 128 6.01 -12.39 39.00
N ALA A 129 6.56 -13.34 38.25
CA ALA A 129 7.00 -13.13 36.88
C ALA A 129 5.83 -12.75 35.95
N VAL A 130 4.69 -13.43 36.08
CA VAL A 130 3.51 -13.20 35.23
C VAL A 130 2.79 -11.90 35.58
N CYS A 131 2.69 -11.51 36.86
CA CYS A 131 2.08 -10.24 37.25
C CYS A 131 2.71 -9.03 36.56
N ASN A 132 4.02 -9.08 36.31
CA ASN A 132 4.75 -8.00 35.61
C ASN A 132 4.46 -7.94 34.10
N LEU A 133 3.81 -8.97 33.52
CA LEU A 133 3.47 -9.04 32.10
C LEU A 133 2.08 -8.44 31.79
N ILE A 134 1.24 -8.21 32.82
CA ILE A 134 -0.12 -7.69 32.64
C ILE A 134 -0.06 -6.25 32.12
N THR A 135 -0.71 -6.00 30.98
CA THR A 135 -0.79 -4.67 30.37
C THR A 135 -1.59 -3.71 31.26
N PRO A 136 -1.04 -2.52 31.62
CA PRO A 136 -1.74 -1.58 32.48
C PRO A 136 -2.92 -0.91 31.75
N PRO A 137 -4.02 -0.54 32.44
CA PRO A 137 -5.22 0.06 31.82
C PRO A 137 -4.95 1.28 30.94
N LYS A 138 -3.95 2.10 31.31
CA LYS A 138 -3.53 3.27 30.52
C LYS A 138 -3.09 2.90 29.10
N ASN A 139 -2.47 1.73 28.91
CA ASN A 139 -2.05 1.27 27.59
C ASN A 139 -3.24 0.74 26.78
N LEU A 140 -4.20 0.07 27.42
CA LEU A 140 -5.43 -0.36 26.73
C LEU A 140 -6.22 0.85 26.21
N TYR A 141 -6.33 1.92 27.00
CA TYR A 141 -6.98 3.16 26.55
C TYR A 141 -6.28 3.78 25.33
N LYS A 142 -4.94 3.75 25.29
CA LYS A 142 -4.19 4.19 24.10
C LYS A 142 -4.49 3.32 22.89
N TYR A 143 -4.57 2.00 23.05
CA TYR A 143 -4.92 1.10 21.95
C TYR A 143 -6.33 1.39 21.41
N TRP A 144 -7.29 1.70 22.28
CA TRP A 144 -8.62 2.13 21.87
C TRP A 144 -8.59 3.42 21.04
N GLN A 145 -7.79 4.42 21.44
CA GLN A 145 -7.64 5.66 20.69
C GLN A 145 -6.94 5.46 19.34
N LEU A 146 -6.04 4.48 19.23
CA LEU A 146 -5.32 4.17 17.99
C LEU A 146 -6.19 3.38 17.01
N SER A 147 -6.76 2.26 17.46
CA SER A 147 -7.55 1.35 16.62
C SER A 147 -8.48 0.49 17.50
N PRO A 148 -9.76 0.87 17.67
CA PRO A 148 -10.72 0.11 18.47
C PRO A 148 -10.85 -1.36 18.03
N LEU A 149 -10.80 -1.61 16.71
CA LEU A 149 -10.91 -2.95 16.15
C LEU A 149 -9.73 -3.84 16.54
N GLU A 150 -8.51 -3.30 16.57
CA GLU A 150 -7.33 -4.07 16.99
C GLU A 150 -7.35 -4.37 18.48
N LEU A 151 -7.87 -3.47 19.32
CA LEU A 151 -8.10 -3.76 20.73
C LEU A 151 -9.12 -4.89 20.90
N LEU A 152 -10.21 -4.90 20.13
CA LEU A 152 -11.20 -5.98 20.19
C LEU A 152 -10.61 -7.33 19.79
N ILE A 153 -9.77 -7.36 18.74
CA ILE A 153 -9.04 -8.57 18.33
C ILE A 153 -8.13 -9.04 19.48
N TRP A 154 -7.40 -8.13 20.11
CA TRP A 154 -6.54 -8.45 21.25
C TRP A 154 -7.33 -9.02 22.44
N VAL A 155 -8.45 -8.40 22.83
CA VAL A 155 -9.32 -8.91 23.90
C VAL A 155 -9.86 -10.29 23.56
N ALA A 156 -10.30 -10.51 22.31
CA ALA A 156 -10.79 -11.79 21.84
C ALA A 156 -9.69 -12.88 21.93
N CYS A 157 -8.46 -12.55 21.55
CA CYS A 157 -7.31 -13.46 21.69
C CYS A 157 -7.04 -13.80 23.16
N VAL A 158 -6.96 -12.80 24.05
CA VAL A 158 -6.74 -13.03 25.49
C VAL A 158 -7.85 -13.90 26.08
N ALA A 159 -9.11 -13.63 25.75
CA ALA A 159 -10.23 -14.44 26.20
C ALA A 159 -10.13 -15.88 25.67
N MET A 160 -9.80 -16.06 24.39
CA MET A 160 -9.63 -17.39 23.78
C MET A 160 -8.49 -18.18 24.42
N ALA A 161 -7.36 -17.53 24.71
CA ALA A 161 -6.20 -18.14 25.35
C ALA A 161 -6.49 -18.61 26.79
N ILE A 162 -7.33 -17.86 27.54
CA ILE A 162 -7.70 -18.19 28.92
C ILE A 162 -8.79 -19.28 28.96
N LEU A 163 -9.78 -19.20 28.07
CA LEU A 163 -10.98 -20.06 28.12
C LEU A 163 -10.81 -21.40 27.41
N GLN A 164 -9.94 -21.48 26.41
CA GLN A 164 -9.80 -22.68 25.58
C GLN A 164 -8.34 -23.14 25.53
N SER A 165 -7.53 -22.52 24.68
CA SER A 165 -6.11 -22.86 24.54
C SER A 165 -5.37 -21.80 23.72
N LEU A 166 -4.03 -21.83 23.81
CA LEU A 166 -3.16 -20.83 23.18
C LEU A 166 -3.13 -20.96 21.65
N ASP A 167 -3.16 -22.18 21.12
CA ASP A 167 -3.20 -22.49 19.69
C ASP A 167 -4.43 -21.89 19.02
N HIS A 168 -5.63 -22.10 19.58
CA HIS A 168 -6.87 -21.48 19.09
C HIS A 168 -6.83 -19.95 19.14
N SER A 169 -6.23 -19.36 20.19
CA SER A 169 -6.04 -17.90 20.25
C SER A 169 -5.19 -17.37 19.10
N ILE A 170 -4.17 -18.09 18.67
CA ILE A 170 -3.28 -17.66 17.59
C ILE A 170 -4.03 -17.71 16.26
N TYR A 171 -4.74 -18.81 15.98
CA TYR A 171 -5.54 -18.92 14.77
C TYR A 171 -6.62 -17.84 14.70
N LEU A 172 -7.29 -17.55 15.82
CA LEU A 172 -8.26 -16.46 15.92
C LEU A 172 -7.61 -15.09 15.64
N GLY A 173 -6.47 -14.80 16.26
CA GLY A 173 -5.76 -13.54 16.08
C GLY A 173 -5.29 -13.31 14.66
N VAL A 174 -4.68 -14.33 14.03
CA VAL A 174 -4.24 -14.28 12.63
C VAL A 174 -5.45 -14.14 11.70
N GLY A 175 -6.50 -14.92 11.90
CA GLY A 175 -7.71 -14.89 11.07
C GLY A 175 -8.43 -13.54 11.13
N LEU A 176 -8.67 -13.01 12.33
CA LEU A 176 -9.33 -11.71 12.48
C LEU A 176 -8.46 -10.55 11.97
N SER A 177 -7.14 -10.60 12.18
CA SER A 177 -6.23 -9.58 11.67
C SER A 177 -6.18 -9.58 10.14
N LEU A 178 -6.16 -10.76 9.52
CA LEU A 178 -6.21 -10.92 8.07
C LEU A 178 -7.56 -10.45 7.51
N ALA A 179 -8.67 -10.81 8.15
CA ALA A 179 -9.99 -10.35 7.74
C ALA A 179 -10.11 -8.82 7.81
N LEU A 180 -9.60 -8.20 8.88
CA LEU A 180 -9.57 -6.74 9.01
C LEU A 180 -8.72 -6.08 7.93
N LEU A 181 -7.55 -6.66 7.62
CA LEU A 181 -6.69 -6.19 6.53
C LEU A 181 -7.41 -6.25 5.18
N LEU A 182 -8.04 -7.39 4.85
CA LEU A 182 -8.77 -7.56 3.60
C LEU A 182 -9.96 -6.59 3.50
N ILE A 183 -10.70 -6.36 4.59
CA ILE A 183 -11.81 -5.38 4.60
C ILE A 183 -11.29 -3.96 4.39
N ARG A 184 -10.15 -3.59 4.99
CA ARG A 184 -9.53 -2.27 4.78
C ARG A 184 -9.10 -2.06 3.33
N ILE A 185 -8.55 -3.10 2.68
CA ILE A 185 -8.18 -3.06 1.25
C ILE A 185 -9.44 -3.01 0.37
N ALA A 186 -10.44 -3.85 0.66
CA ALA A 186 -11.70 -3.92 -0.09
C ALA A 186 -12.50 -2.62 -0.06
N ARG A 187 -12.47 -1.92 1.08
CA ARG A 187 -13.13 -0.62 1.28
C ARG A 187 -12.13 0.53 1.30
N ALA A 188 -11.05 0.41 0.53
CA ALA A 188 -10.12 1.50 0.34
C ALA A 188 -10.87 2.72 -0.22
N ASN A 189 -10.62 3.89 0.36
CA ASN A 189 -11.30 5.10 -0.06
C ASN A 189 -10.78 5.54 -1.44
N GLY A 190 -11.70 6.02 -2.27
CA GLY A 190 -11.41 6.65 -3.55
C GLY A 190 -12.51 7.66 -3.83
N GLY A 191 -12.18 8.78 -4.46
CA GLY A 191 -13.17 9.84 -4.63
C GLY A 191 -12.81 10.83 -5.71
N PHE A 192 -13.86 11.50 -6.20
CA PHE A 192 -13.70 12.63 -7.10
C PHE A 192 -13.13 13.83 -6.35
N VAL A 193 -12.24 14.55 -7.04
CA VAL A 193 -11.60 15.76 -6.51
C VAL A 193 -11.99 16.98 -7.36
N GLY A 194 -12.23 18.10 -6.69
CA GLY A 194 -12.45 19.40 -7.30
C GLY A 194 -11.23 20.29 -7.14
N VAL A 195 -11.23 21.41 -7.87
CA VAL A 195 -10.13 22.38 -7.90
C VAL A 195 -10.45 23.55 -6.98
N ALA A 196 -9.49 23.94 -6.15
CA ALA A 196 -9.50 25.17 -5.38
C ALA A 196 -8.22 25.97 -5.65
N ARG A 197 -8.34 27.28 -5.84
CA ARG A 197 -7.16 28.16 -5.92
C ARG A 197 -6.60 28.37 -4.53
N SER A 198 -5.38 27.90 -4.29
CA SER A 198 -4.67 28.15 -3.05
C SER A 198 -3.67 29.29 -3.20
N ARG A 199 -3.52 30.04 -2.11
CA ARG A 199 -2.48 31.04 -1.93
C ARG A 199 -1.72 30.68 -0.65
N ARG A 200 -0.40 30.56 -0.75
CA ARG A 200 0.45 30.39 0.44
C ARG A 200 0.66 31.76 1.06
N VAL A 201 0.20 31.92 2.30
CA VAL A 201 0.41 33.13 3.08
C VAL A 201 1.31 32.74 4.25
N PRO A 202 2.53 33.30 4.36
CA PRO A 202 3.37 33.09 5.53
C PRO A 202 2.63 33.62 6.77
N TRP A 203 2.75 32.90 7.88
CA TRP A 203 2.06 33.28 9.10
C TRP A 203 2.71 34.53 9.71
N LEU A 204 1.94 35.62 9.80
CA LEU A 204 2.22 36.89 10.50
C LEU A 204 3.68 37.38 10.45
N THR A 205 3.98 38.24 9.48
CA THR A 205 4.96 39.31 9.70
C THR A 205 4.26 40.67 9.55
N GLU A 206 4.22 41.45 10.63
CA GLU A 206 3.70 42.83 10.65
C GLU A 206 4.63 43.83 9.94
N ASN A 207 5.65 43.36 9.21
CA ASN A 207 6.61 44.21 8.55
C ASN A 207 6.05 44.77 7.23
N PRO A 208 6.04 46.10 7.03
CA PRO A 208 5.58 46.72 5.79
C PRO A 208 6.45 46.38 4.56
N ALA A 209 7.66 45.83 4.75
CA ALA A 209 8.53 45.33 3.69
C ALA A 209 8.04 44.00 3.07
N ASP A 210 7.33 43.16 3.84
CA ASP A 210 6.79 41.89 3.33
C ASP A 210 5.54 42.07 2.46
N LYS A 211 4.89 43.25 2.53
CA LYS A 211 3.79 43.63 1.63
C LYS A 211 4.23 43.82 0.17
N LEU A 212 5.51 44.07 -0.09
CA LEU A 212 6.07 44.09 -1.45
C LEU A 212 6.33 42.68 -1.99
N ALA A 213 6.68 41.72 -1.11
CA ALA A 213 6.79 40.29 -1.47
C ALA A 213 5.42 39.63 -1.74
N GLU A 214 4.34 40.28 -1.28
CA GLU A 214 2.94 39.92 -1.58
C GLU A 214 2.60 40.01 -3.07
N SER A 215 3.37 40.79 -3.85
CA SER A 215 3.19 40.93 -5.31
C SER A 215 3.70 39.71 -6.11
N SER A 216 4.54 38.87 -5.51
CA SER A 216 5.08 37.63 -6.09
C SER A 216 4.46 36.36 -5.48
N ILE A 217 3.24 36.43 -4.94
CA ILE A 217 2.59 35.23 -4.41
C ILE A 217 2.06 34.37 -5.58
N THR A 218 2.76 33.28 -5.84
CA THR A 218 2.34 32.25 -6.79
C THR A 218 1.05 31.61 -6.30
N THR A 219 -0.05 31.86 -7.02
CA THR A 219 -1.29 31.08 -6.86
C THR A 219 -1.07 29.69 -7.43
N LYS A 220 -1.51 28.66 -6.71
CA LYS A 220 -1.44 27.27 -7.16
C LYS A 220 -2.80 26.60 -6.96
N ASP A 221 -3.30 25.98 -8.01
CA ASP A 221 -4.50 25.16 -7.94
C ASP A 221 -4.27 23.97 -7.01
N VAL A 222 -5.24 23.54 -6.24
CA VAL A 222 -5.15 22.41 -5.30
C VAL A 222 -6.35 21.51 -5.50
N PHE A 223 -6.09 20.21 -5.58
CA PHE A 223 -7.12 19.20 -5.80
C PHE A 223 -7.57 18.61 -4.48
N LEU A 224 -8.81 18.92 -4.09
CA LEU A 224 -9.42 18.50 -2.82
C LEU A 224 -10.61 17.58 -3.08
N PRO A 225 -10.84 16.55 -2.25
CA PRO A 225 -11.97 15.64 -2.42
C PRO A 225 -13.30 16.36 -2.24
N PHE A 226 -14.28 16.06 -3.10
CA PHE A 226 -15.65 16.57 -2.93
C PHE A 226 -16.28 16.05 -1.65
N ASN A 227 -15.97 14.80 -1.29
CA ASN A 227 -16.41 14.20 -0.03
C ASN A 227 -15.54 14.73 1.12
N ARG A 228 -16.07 15.68 1.89
CA ARG A 228 -15.37 16.45 2.93
C ARG A 228 -15.14 15.68 4.25
N GLN A 229 -14.77 14.40 4.16
CA GLN A 229 -14.45 13.57 5.34
C GLN A 229 -13.11 13.93 5.99
N GLY A 230 -12.32 14.81 5.36
CA GLY A 230 -11.04 15.30 5.88
C GLY A 230 -11.11 16.64 6.60
N ALA A 231 -9.94 17.15 7.02
CA ALA A 231 -9.78 18.42 7.73
C ALA A 231 -9.93 19.68 6.84
N SER A 232 -10.58 19.58 5.68
CA SER A 232 -10.78 20.70 4.75
C SER A 232 -11.91 21.63 5.22
N ASN A 233 -11.72 22.94 5.07
CA ASN A 233 -12.73 23.93 5.44
C ASN A 233 -13.98 23.83 4.54
N PRO A 234 -15.19 23.62 5.09
CA PRO A 234 -16.42 23.48 4.32
C PRO A 234 -16.89 24.78 3.64
N ALA A 235 -16.34 25.94 3.98
CA ALA A 235 -16.68 27.19 3.29
C ALA A 235 -16.08 27.29 1.87
N ILE A 236 -15.09 26.46 1.53
CA ILE A 236 -14.42 26.50 0.22
C ILE A 236 -15.26 25.71 -0.80
N VAL A 237 -15.82 26.41 -1.78
CA VAL A 237 -16.53 25.80 -2.91
C VAL A 237 -15.51 25.14 -3.83
N LEU A 238 -15.78 23.90 -4.21
CA LEU A 238 -14.96 23.10 -5.12
C LEU A 238 -15.77 22.90 -6.39
N ASP A 239 -15.14 23.16 -7.54
CA ASP A 239 -15.72 22.92 -8.86
C ASP A 239 -14.86 21.90 -9.62
N THR A 240 -15.44 21.29 -10.66
CA THR A 240 -14.66 20.48 -11.60
C THR A 240 -13.68 21.37 -12.38
N PRO A 241 -12.53 20.84 -12.85
CA PRO A 241 -11.56 21.64 -13.61
C PRO A 241 -12.16 22.30 -14.85
N TYR A 242 -13.08 21.60 -15.52
CA TYR A 242 -13.85 22.07 -16.67
C TYR A 242 -15.14 21.24 -16.77
N PRO A 243 -16.24 21.77 -17.34
CA PRO A 243 -17.46 20.99 -17.56
C PRO A 243 -17.17 19.74 -18.40
N GLY A 244 -17.48 18.55 -17.87
CA GLY A 244 -17.21 17.28 -18.56
C GLY A 244 -15.81 16.68 -18.33
N VAL A 245 -14.94 17.35 -17.57
CA VAL A 245 -13.61 16.84 -17.17
C VAL A 245 -13.64 16.51 -15.69
N PHE A 246 -13.42 15.23 -15.36
CA PHE A 246 -13.48 14.73 -13.98
C PHE A 246 -12.15 14.15 -13.53
N VAL A 247 -11.80 14.40 -12.28
CA VAL A 247 -10.59 13.85 -11.66
C VAL A 247 -11.00 12.90 -10.54
N TYR A 248 -10.49 11.67 -10.59
CA TYR A 248 -10.69 10.67 -9.56
C TYR A 248 -9.34 10.29 -8.93
N ARG A 249 -9.27 10.39 -7.60
CA ARG A 249 -8.09 10.02 -6.83
C ARG A 249 -8.31 8.72 -6.09
N LEU A 250 -7.43 7.76 -6.34
CA LEU A 250 -7.31 6.54 -5.56
C LEU A 250 -6.43 6.83 -4.35
N HIS A 251 -6.87 6.46 -3.14
CA HIS A 251 -6.06 6.64 -1.92
C HIS A 251 -5.25 5.41 -1.53
N ASP A 252 -5.44 4.29 -2.23
CA ASP A 252 -4.73 3.03 -2.02
C ASP A 252 -4.54 2.31 -3.37
N SER A 253 -3.94 1.14 -3.34
CA SER A 253 -3.74 0.25 -4.48
C SER A 253 -5.07 -0.13 -5.14
N TYR A 254 -5.09 -0.23 -6.47
CA TYR A 254 -6.26 -0.61 -7.25
C TYR A 254 -6.08 -2.05 -7.75
N ASN A 255 -6.82 -2.99 -7.16
CA ASN A 255 -6.65 -4.43 -7.36
C ASN A 255 -8.01 -5.15 -7.42
N TYR A 256 -8.01 -6.46 -7.59
CA TYR A 256 -9.22 -7.27 -7.73
C TYR A 256 -10.19 -7.14 -6.55
N ILE A 257 -9.70 -6.83 -5.34
CA ILE A 257 -10.50 -6.77 -4.11
C ILE A 257 -11.39 -5.52 -4.11
N ASN A 258 -10.90 -4.40 -4.64
CA ASN A 258 -11.58 -3.10 -4.59
C ASN A 258 -11.95 -2.53 -5.97
N GLN A 259 -11.53 -3.14 -7.07
CA GLN A 259 -11.80 -2.60 -8.41
C GLN A 259 -13.30 -2.41 -8.67
N ALA A 260 -14.13 -3.41 -8.37
CA ALA A 260 -15.57 -3.33 -8.63
C ALA A 260 -16.21 -2.13 -7.92
N LEU A 261 -15.83 -1.90 -6.64
CA LEU A 261 -16.29 -0.75 -5.87
C LEU A 261 -15.93 0.57 -6.56
N HIS A 262 -14.69 0.73 -7.00
CA HIS A 262 -14.23 1.95 -7.66
C HIS A 262 -14.86 2.15 -9.04
N VAL A 263 -15.06 1.08 -9.82
CA VAL A 263 -15.75 1.16 -11.12
C VAL A 263 -17.21 1.57 -10.94
N ASP A 264 -17.91 1.00 -9.97
CA ASP A 264 -19.30 1.38 -9.67
C ASP A 264 -19.40 2.86 -9.24
N ILE A 265 -18.48 3.34 -8.39
CA ILE A 265 -18.41 4.75 -7.98
C ILE A 265 -18.15 5.65 -9.19
N LEU A 266 -17.16 5.30 -10.03
CA LEU A 266 -16.81 6.06 -11.22
C LEU A 266 -17.99 6.15 -12.18
N GLN A 267 -18.56 4.99 -12.55
CA GLN A 267 -19.67 4.92 -13.49
C GLN A 267 -20.89 5.69 -12.98
N SER A 268 -21.31 5.42 -11.74
CA SER A 268 -22.50 6.04 -11.15
C SER A 268 -22.34 7.56 -11.05
N TYR A 269 -21.18 8.03 -10.59
CA TYR A 269 -20.95 9.45 -10.45
C TYR A 269 -20.88 10.16 -11.81
N LEU A 270 -20.13 9.61 -12.77
CA LEU A 270 -20.02 10.23 -14.10
C LEU A 270 -21.39 10.29 -14.77
N MET A 271 -22.11 9.17 -14.84
CA MET A 271 -23.46 9.15 -15.44
C MET A 271 -24.47 10.03 -14.72
N ASN A 272 -24.31 10.29 -13.42
CA ASN A 272 -25.18 11.21 -12.67
C ASN A 272 -24.86 12.69 -12.89
N ASN A 273 -23.62 13.02 -13.25
CA ASN A 273 -23.15 14.40 -13.41
C ASN A 273 -22.90 14.81 -14.86
N THR A 274 -23.24 13.95 -15.82
CA THR A 274 -23.15 14.24 -17.26
C THR A 274 -24.45 13.92 -17.98
N GLN A 275 -24.57 14.43 -19.20
CA GLN A 275 -25.59 14.00 -20.16
C GLN A 275 -24.97 13.19 -21.30
N ARG A 276 -25.79 12.33 -21.92
CA ARG A 276 -25.41 11.55 -23.11
C ARG A 276 -25.30 12.46 -24.33
N THR A 277 -24.34 12.17 -25.20
CA THR A 277 -24.12 12.88 -26.46
C THR A 277 -25.15 12.45 -27.51
N SER A 278 -25.39 11.13 -27.65
CA SER A 278 -26.44 10.56 -28.51
C SER A 278 -27.53 9.85 -27.70
N GLU A 279 -28.77 9.87 -28.18
CA GLU A 279 -29.85 9.01 -27.67
C GLU A 279 -29.61 7.56 -28.09
N GLU A 280 -29.79 6.60 -27.17
CA GLU A 280 -29.78 5.18 -27.52
C GLU A 280 -30.98 4.90 -28.43
N GLN A 281 -30.69 4.62 -29.69
CA GLN A 281 -31.70 4.21 -30.67
C GLN A 281 -31.96 2.72 -30.48
N TYR A 282 -33.03 2.41 -29.75
CA TYR A 282 -33.64 1.09 -29.80
C TYR A 282 -34.63 1.05 -30.97
N GLU A 283 -34.65 -0.03 -31.75
CA GLU A 283 -35.69 -0.22 -32.77
C GLU A 283 -37.07 -0.33 -32.10
N HIS A 284 -37.14 -1.04 -30.97
CA HIS A 284 -38.33 -1.14 -30.13
C HIS A 284 -38.01 -0.91 -28.65
N GLU A 285 -38.94 -0.32 -27.88
CA GLU A 285 -38.74 -0.13 -26.43
C GLU A 285 -38.58 -1.46 -25.67
N SER A 286 -39.08 -2.57 -26.22
CA SER A 286 -38.89 -3.93 -25.70
C SER A 286 -37.46 -4.45 -25.83
N ASP A 287 -36.63 -3.82 -26.66
CA ASP A 287 -35.22 -4.21 -26.86
C ASP A 287 -34.30 -3.67 -25.76
N ARG A 288 -34.86 -2.84 -24.86
CA ARG A 288 -34.15 -2.40 -23.66
C ARG A 288 -33.80 -3.58 -22.79
N LEU A 289 -32.60 -3.55 -22.21
CA LEU A 289 -32.18 -4.56 -21.27
C LEU A 289 -33.06 -4.46 -20.00
N TRP A 290 -33.31 -5.61 -19.36
CA TRP A 290 -34.26 -5.73 -18.24
C TRP A 290 -33.97 -4.81 -17.03
N ASN A 291 -32.72 -4.34 -16.88
CA ASN A 291 -32.28 -3.44 -15.80
C ASN A 291 -31.75 -2.10 -16.35
N ASP A 292 -32.08 -1.76 -17.59
CA ASP A 292 -31.83 -0.43 -18.11
C ASP A 292 -32.85 0.55 -17.52
N SER A 293 -32.35 1.63 -16.91
CA SER A 293 -33.17 2.67 -16.28
C SER A 293 -33.96 3.50 -17.30
N GLY A 294 -33.67 3.33 -18.60
CA GLY A 294 -34.28 4.07 -19.69
C GLY A 294 -33.75 5.51 -19.80
N PRO A 295 -34.20 6.26 -20.82
CA PRO A 295 -33.76 7.63 -21.03
C PRO A 295 -34.22 8.52 -19.87
N ARG A 296 -33.29 9.30 -19.32
CA ARG A 296 -33.62 10.33 -18.33
C ARG A 296 -34.48 11.42 -18.96
N ASP A 297 -35.32 12.03 -18.13
CA ASP A 297 -36.14 13.17 -18.53
C ASP A 297 -35.23 14.28 -19.09
N LYS A 298 -35.50 14.71 -20.34
CA LYS A 298 -34.63 15.63 -21.08
C LYS A 298 -34.47 16.96 -20.36
N LEU A 299 -35.53 17.42 -19.70
CA LEU A 299 -35.54 18.66 -18.91
C LEU A 299 -34.55 18.63 -17.74
N LEU A 300 -34.39 17.47 -17.09
CA LEU A 300 -33.45 17.29 -15.99
C LEU A 300 -32.00 17.13 -16.49
N SER A 301 -31.80 16.78 -17.76
CA SER A 301 -30.46 16.46 -18.29
C SER A 301 -29.82 17.63 -19.05
N GLN A 302 -30.62 18.57 -19.57
CA GLN A 302 -30.17 19.69 -20.41
C GLN A 302 -29.10 20.61 -19.78
N HIS A 303 -29.01 20.65 -18.45
CA HIS A 303 -28.06 21.52 -17.73
C HIS A 303 -26.72 20.83 -17.40
N LEU A 304 -26.62 19.51 -17.62
CA LEU A 304 -25.41 18.75 -17.32
C LEU A 304 -24.43 18.83 -18.50
N PRO A 305 -23.11 18.81 -18.26
CA PRO A 305 -22.13 18.78 -19.34
C PRO A 305 -22.05 17.41 -20.02
N TYR A 306 -21.54 17.37 -21.26
CA TYR A 306 -21.14 16.13 -21.92
C TYR A 306 -19.87 15.57 -21.28
N LEU A 307 -19.72 14.24 -21.24
CA LEU A 307 -18.51 13.61 -20.73
C LEU A 307 -17.36 13.76 -21.75
N ARG A 308 -16.28 14.44 -21.37
CA ARG A 308 -15.12 14.71 -22.24
C ARG A 308 -13.89 13.90 -21.85
N ALA A 309 -13.52 13.93 -20.56
CA ALA A 309 -12.30 13.28 -20.10
C ALA A 309 -12.42 12.81 -18.64
N LEU A 310 -11.75 11.69 -18.36
CA LEU A 310 -11.53 11.13 -17.03
C LEU A 310 -10.04 11.11 -16.73
N ILE A 311 -9.65 11.75 -15.63
CA ILE A 311 -8.28 11.77 -15.13
C ILE A 311 -8.21 10.90 -13.88
N LEU A 312 -7.34 9.90 -13.91
CA LEU A 312 -7.08 9.02 -12.77
C LEU A 312 -5.74 9.38 -12.13
N ASP A 313 -5.78 9.81 -10.87
CA ASP A 313 -4.58 10.08 -10.07
C ASP A 313 -4.11 8.79 -9.40
N PHE A 314 -3.02 8.22 -9.93
CA PHE A 314 -2.41 6.96 -9.49
C PHE A 314 -1.26 7.18 -8.50
N SER A 315 -1.18 8.36 -7.86
CA SER A 315 -0.11 8.68 -6.90
C SER A 315 -0.01 7.70 -5.72
N ALA A 316 -1.12 7.09 -5.29
CA ALA A 316 -1.14 6.07 -4.23
C ALA A 316 -1.14 4.63 -4.77
N VAL A 317 -1.28 4.44 -6.08
CA VAL A 317 -1.42 3.12 -6.70
C VAL A 317 -0.05 2.51 -6.92
N ASN A 318 0.31 1.56 -6.06
CA ASN A 318 1.59 0.87 -6.18
C ASN A 318 1.53 -0.18 -7.30
N ASN A 319 0.56 -1.09 -7.24
CA ASN A 319 0.44 -2.23 -8.14
C ASN A 319 -1.01 -2.38 -8.62
N ILE A 320 -1.15 -2.99 -9.80
CA ILE A 320 -2.43 -3.33 -10.43
C ILE A 320 -2.36 -4.79 -10.90
N ASP A 321 -3.50 -5.47 -10.97
CA ASP A 321 -3.65 -6.83 -11.48
C ASP A 321 -4.50 -6.89 -12.76
N ILE A 322 -4.59 -8.08 -13.36
CA ILE A 322 -5.29 -8.27 -14.63
C ILE A 322 -6.78 -7.94 -14.50
N THR A 323 -7.42 -8.38 -13.41
CA THR A 323 -8.85 -8.14 -13.16
C THR A 323 -9.14 -6.64 -13.03
N SER A 324 -8.27 -5.91 -12.34
CA SER A 324 -8.44 -4.48 -12.16
C SER A 324 -8.29 -3.70 -13.48
N ILE A 325 -7.36 -4.10 -14.34
CA ILE A 325 -7.23 -3.54 -15.70
C ILE A 325 -8.45 -3.85 -16.56
N GLN A 326 -8.92 -5.10 -16.54
CA GLN A 326 -10.13 -5.48 -17.27
C GLN A 326 -11.32 -4.62 -16.83
N GLY A 327 -11.45 -4.35 -15.53
CA GLY A 327 -12.44 -3.43 -15.00
C GLY A 327 -12.39 -2.02 -15.60
N LEU A 328 -11.20 -1.47 -15.85
CA LEU A 328 -11.04 -0.18 -16.52
C LEU A 328 -11.39 -0.26 -18.01
N ILE A 329 -11.05 -1.36 -18.69
CA ILE A 329 -11.42 -1.60 -20.09
C ILE A 329 -12.94 -1.64 -20.22
N ASP A 330 -13.62 -2.37 -19.33
CA ASP A 330 -15.08 -2.50 -19.33
C ASP A 330 -15.73 -1.14 -19.06
N LEU A 331 -15.20 -0.38 -18.09
CA LEU A 331 -15.66 0.98 -17.81
C LEU A 331 -15.45 1.91 -19.01
N ARG A 332 -14.29 1.87 -19.68
CA ARG A 332 -14.04 2.62 -20.93
C ARG A 332 -15.08 2.30 -21.98
N ASN A 333 -15.36 1.02 -22.24
CA ASN A 333 -16.34 0.61 -23.24
C ASN A 333 -17.77 1.06 -22.90
N VAL A 334 -18.10 1.17 -21.60
CA VAL A 334 -19.39 1.72 -21.15
C VAL A 334 -19.43 3.24 -21.35
N LEU A 335 -18.38 3.96 -20.96
CA LEU A 335 -18.33 5.42 -21.05
C LEU A 335 -18.21 5.91 -22.51
N ASP A 336 -17.47 5.22 -23.37
CA ASP A 336 -17.37 5.56 -24.79
C ASP A 336 -18.71 5.37 -25.51
N ARG A 337 -19.47 4.32 -25.17
CA ARG A 337 -20.85 4.17 -25.67
C ARG A 337 -21.77 5.29 -25.18
N TYR A 338 -21.58 5.73 -23.94
CA TYR A 338 -22.35 6.82 -23.35
C TYR A 338 -22.02 8.20 -23.98
N ALA A 339 -20.79 8.40 -24.40
CA ALA A 339 -20.29 9.64 -25.01
C ALA A 339 -20.35 9.67 -26.54
N ALA A 340 -20.73 8.56 -27.18
CA ALA A 340 -20.79 8.40 -28.64
C ALA A 340 -21.58 9.55 -29.32
N PRO A 341 -21.14 10.06 -30.49
CA PRO A 341 -20.08 9.54 -31.36
C PRO A 341 -18.64 9.87 -30.91
N ASP A 342 -18.49 10.77 -29.95
CA ASP A 342 -17.19 11.09 -29.36
C ASP A 342 -16.72 9.99 -28.40
N THR A 343 -15.41 9.96 -28.13
CA THR A 343 -14.80 9.06 -27.14
C THR A 343 -14.30 9.84 -25.94
N VAL A 344 -14.30 9.18 -24.78
CA VAL A 344 -13.83 9.77 -23.53
C VAL A 344 -12.31 9.66 -23.48
N GLU A 345 -11.63 10.75 -23.15
CA GLU A 345 -10.18 10.74 -22.97
C GLU A 345 -9.81 10.23 -21.59
N TRP A 346 -8.86 9.29 -21.54
CA TRP A 346 -8.40 8.66 -20.31
C TRP A 346 -6.98 9.09 -20.00
N HIS A 347 -6.83 10.00 -19.04
CA HIS A 347 -5.54 10.50 -18.59
C HIS A 347 -5.13 9.86 -17.28
N PHE A 348 -3.86 9.50 -17.15
CA PHE A 348 -3.32 8.93 -15.92
C PHE A 348 -2.19 9.83 -15.42
N ALA A 349 -2.31 10.26 -14.16
CA ALA A 349 -1.30 11.05 -13.49
C ALA A 349 -0.51 10.18 -12.49
N ASN A 350 0.76 10.49 -12.29
CA ASN A 350 1.61 9.87 -11.25
C ASN A 350 1.73 8.34 -11.35
N VAL A 351 1.76 7.76 -12.56
CA VAL A 351 1.99 6.32 -12.73
C VAL A 351 3.48 6.00 -12.56
N GLN A 352 3.89 5.71 -11.32
CA GLN A 352 5.30 5.50 -10.98
C GLN A 352 5.80 4.07 -11.27
N ASN A 353 4.95 3.05 -11.09
CA ASN A 353 5.36 1.67 -11.29
C ASN A 353 5.39 1.31 -12.79
N ARG A 354 6.57 0.88 -13.28
CA ARG A 354 6.79 0.44 -14.67
C ARG A 354 5.82 -0.65 -15.10
N TRP A 355 5.56 -1.65 -14.26
CA TRP A 355 4.64 -2.74 -14.60
C TRP A 355 3.21 -2.26 -14.71
N THR A 356 2.79 -1.33 -13.85
CA THR A 356 1.48 -0.68 -13.94
C THR A 356 1.33 0.12 -15.23
N ARG A 357 2.33 0.95 -15.57
CA ARG A 357 2.36 1.72 -16.82
C ARG A 357 2.28 0.80 -18.04
N LYS A 358 3.09 -0.26 -18.08
CA LYS A 358 3.10 -1.26 -19.16
C LYS A 358 1.74 -1.95 -19.29
N ALA A 359 1.13 -2.37 -18.19
CA ALA A 359 -0.13 -3.09 -18.21
C ALA A 359 -1.30 -2.21 -18.70
N LEU A 360 -1.35 -0.94 -18.29
CA LEU A 360 -2.29 0.06 -18.83
C LEU A 360 -2.06 0.29 -20.33
N ALA A 361 -0.80 0.44 -20.76
CA ALA A 361 -0.46 0.63 -22.17
C ALA A 361 -0.91 -0.57 -23.02
N THR A 362 -0.67 -1.80 -22.56
CA THR A 362 -1.11 -3.04 -23.26
C THR A 362 -2.63 -3.15 -23.33
N ALA A 363 -3.36 -2.61 -22.35
CA ALA A 363 -4.82 -2.51 -22.35
C ALA A 363 -5.38 -1.43 -23.31
N GLY A 364 -4.49 -0.70 -24.00
CA GLY A 364 -4.83 0.34 -24.94
C GLY A 364 -5.11 1.70 -24.30
N PHE A 365 -4.62 1.93 -23.08
CA PHE A 365 -4.58 3.28 -22.50
C PHE A 365 -3.28 3.99 -22.91
N GLY A 366 -3.25 5.31 -22.73
CA GLY A 366 -2.05 6.11 -22.98
C GLY A 366 -2.02 6.82 -24.34
N TYR A 367 -3.00 6.58 -25.22
CA TYR A 367 -3.10 7.22 -26.53
C TYR A 367 -4.55 7.61 -26.88
N PRO A 368 -4.77 8.62 -27.74
CA PRO A 368 -6.10 8.99 -28.18
C PRO A 368 -6.75 7.87 -28.99
N THR A 369 -8.00 7.57 -28.68
CA THR A 369 -8.80 6.56 -29.38
C THR A 369 -9.99 7.28 -29.99
N SER A 370 -9.79 8.00 -31.10
CA SER A 370 -10.89 8.64 -31.83
C SER A 370 -11.24 7.81 -33.07
N GLN A 371 -12.53 7.66 -33.35
CA GLN A 371 -12.99 7.03 -34.59
C GLN A 371 -12.84 7.96 -35.81
N ASN A 372 -12.64 9.27 -35.59
CA ASN A 372 -12.51 10.26 -36.66
C ASN A 372 -11.02 10.50 -37.01
N PRO A 373 -10.57 10.08 -38.22
CA PRO A 373 -9.17 10.24 -38.64
C PRO A 373 -8.71 11.71 -38.70
N GLU A 374 -9.62 12.63 -39.03
CA GLU A 374 -9.29 14.06 -39.09
C GLU A 374 -9.06 14.66 -37.69
N ALA A 375 -9.83 14.20 -36.70
CA ALA A 375 -9.64 14.61 -35.32
C ALA A 375 -8.29 14.11 -34.79
N LEU A 376 -7.92 12.88 -35.15
CA LEU A 376 -6.62 12.29 -34.81
C LEU A 376 -5.45 13.09 -35.40
N ALA A 377 -5.56 13.50 -36.67
CA ALA A 377 -4.50 14.24 -37.37
C ALA A 377 -4.28 15.66 -36.82
N LYS A 378 -5.33 16.28 -36.26
CA LYS A 378 -5.26 17.62 -35.64
C LYS A 378 -4.83 17.58 -34.17
N TRP A 379 -4.90 16.41 -33.54
CA TRP A 379 -4.59 16.25 -32.13
C TRP A 379 -3.08 16.43 -31.86
N LYS A 380 -2.74 17.17 -30.79
CA LYS A 380 -1.36 17.49 -30.44
C LYS A 380 -1.08 17.14 -28.98
N PRO A 381 -0.08 16.31 -28.68
CA PRO A 381 0.28 15.96 -27.30
C PRO A 381 0.91 17.13 -26.52
N ILE A 382 0.89 17.04 -25.18
CA ILE A 382 1.68 17.90 -24.27
C ILE A 382 2.77 17.04 -23.64
N TYR A 383 3.98 17.60 -23.53
CA TYR A 383 5.10 16.96 -22.87
C TYR A 383 5.81 17.92 -21.93
N SER A 384 6.21 17.39 -20.77
CA SER A 384 6.99 18.12 -19.78
C SER A 384 8.48 17.93 -20.08
N ILE A 385 9.19 19.04 -20.28
CA ILE A 385 10.62 19.07 -20.60
C ILE A 385 11.42 19.59 -19.40
N ALA A 386 12.67 19.13 -19.27
CA ALA A 386 13.60 19.58 -18.26
C ALA A 386 14.99 19.84 -18.87
N PRO A 387 15.77 20.78 -18.33
CA PRO A 387 17.13 21.01 -18.80
C PRO A 387 18.02 19.81 -18.51
N ILE A 388 18.76 19.37 -19.54
CA ILE A 388 19.79 18.35 -19.42
C ILE A 388 20.96 18.99 -18.68
N SER A 389 21.15 18.62 -17.41
CA SER A 389 22.26 19.16 -16.64
C SER A 389 23.57 18.54 -17.12
N GLU A 390 24.43 19.33 -17.78
CA GLU A 390 25.77 18.92 -18.27
C GLU A 390 26.79 18.57 -17.15
N VAL A 391 26.36 18.51 -15.88
CA VAL A 391 27.26 18.25 -14.74
C VAL A 391 27.54 16.75 -14.61
N ALA A 392 28.33 16.23 -15.55
CA ALA A 392 28.88 14.88 -15.53
C ALA A 392 30.42 14.85 -15.62
N THR A 393 31.15 15.90 -15.23
CA THR A 393 32.63 15.83 -15.20
C THR A 393 33.39 16.69 -14.17
N SER A 394 32.77 17.41 -13.22
CA SER A 394 33.58 18.07 -12.17
C SER A 394 32.82 18.42 -10.88
N THR A 395 32.76 17.48 -9.94
CA THR A 395 32.66 17.82 -8.51
C THR A 395 33.81 17.15 -7.75
N PRO A 396 34.66 17.89 -7.01
CA PRO A 396 35.77 17.31 -6.25
C PRO A 396 35.34 16.59 -4.96
N ASN A 397 34.03 16.45 -4.69
CA ASN A 397 33.52 15.84 -3.46
C ASN A 397 32.55 14.68 -3.76
N GLY A 398 33.12 13.49 -3.88
CA GLY A 398 32.78 12.34 -3.02
C GLY A 398 31.38 11.68 -3.08
N HIS A 399 30.42 12.17 -3.86
CA HIS A 399 29.18 11.43 -4.09
C HIS A 399 29.18 10.86 -5.50
N ARG A 400 29.75 9.65 -5.64
CA ARG A 400 29.56 8.79 -6.81
C ARG A 400 28.05 8.60 -7.01
N ARG A 401 27.43 9.39 -7.88
CA ARG A 401 26.11 9.07 -8.42
C ARG A 401 26.26 7.72 -9.13
N ARG A 402 25.51 6.70 -8.68
CA ARG A 402 25.39 5.45 -9.44
C ARG A 402 24.91 5.83 -10.83
N SER A 403 25.67 5.50 -11.85
CA SER A 403 25.19 5.48 -13.22
C SER A 403 24.02 4.51 -13.26
N CYS A 404 22.79 5.02 -13.37
CA CYS A 404 21.66 4.18 -13.71
C CYS A 404 21.96 3.59 -15.08
N ALA A 405 22.03 2.26 -15.18
CA ALA A 405 22.10 1.61 -16.48
C ALA A 405 20.90 2.06 -17.31
N PRO A 406 21.05 2.33 -18.62
CA PRO A 406 19.90 2.54 -19.48
C PRO A 406 19.04 1.28 -19.39
N ALA A 407 17.83 1.41 -18.82
CA ALA A 407 16.89 0.33 -18.82
C ALA A 407 16.54 0.04 -20.28
N GLY A 408 16.87 -1.15 -20.77
CA GLY A 408 16.51 -1.57 -22.12
C GLY A 408 14.99 -1.45 -22.34
N ASP A 409 14.64 -0.88 -23.49
CA ASP A 409 13.27 -0.61 -23.91
C ASP A 409 12.50 -1.92 -24.20
N GLU A 410 11.86 -2.48 -23.17
CA GLU A 410 10.89 -3.59 -23.30
C GLU A 410 9.45 -3.10 -23.50
N GLU A 411 9.27 -1.82 -23.86
CA GLU A 411 7.98 -1.15 -24.08
C GLU A 411 7.61 -1.02 -25.57
N ASN A 412 8.47 -1.51 -26.48
CA ASN A 412 8.20 -1.59 -27.93
C ASN A 412 7.17 -2.68 -28.25
N HIS A 413 5.89 -2.35 -28.10
CA HIS A 413 4.79 -3.06 -28.75
C HIS A 413 4.11 -2.10 -29.71
N SER A 414 4.17 -2.42 -31.01
CA SER A 414 3.51 -1.71 -32.10
C SER A 414 2.00 -1.70 -31.90
N SER A 415 1.41 -0.54 -31.62
CA SER A 415 -0.03 -0.32 -31.79
C SER A 415 -0.32 -0.01 -33.26
N PRO A 416 -1.39 -0.57 -33.87
CA PRO A 416 -1.62 -0.44 -35.31
C PRO A 416 -1.98 0.98 -35.80
N THR A 417 -2.22 1.94 -34.89
CA THR A 417 -2.93 3.19 -35.19
C THR A 417 -2.15 4.46 -34.85
N TRP A 418 -1.02 4.35 -34.14
CA TRP A 418 -0.21 5.51 -33.72
C TRP A 418 1.22 5.41 -34.28
N PRO A 419 1.82 6.51 -34.79
CA PRO A 419 3.18 6.47 -35.29
C PRO A 419 4.15 6.07 -34.19
N GLU A 420 5.22 5.32 -34.52
CA GLU A 420 6.38 5.15 -33.65
C GLU A 420 7.03 6.52 -33.41
N LEU A 421 6.55 7.24 -32.40
CA LEU A 421 7.26 8.41 -31.89
C LEU A 421 8.52 7.95 -31.16
N THR A 422 9.60 8.71 -31.30
CA THR A 422 10.81 8.52 -30.51
C THR A 422 10.48 8.61 -29.02
N THR A 423 11.00 7.69 -28.23
CA THR A 423 10.75 7.62 -26.78
C THR A 423 11.19 8.88 -26.05
N SER A 424 12.18 9.61 -26.56
CA SER A 424 12.62 10.90 -26.03
C SER A 424 12.71 11.94 -27.15
N LEU A 425 12.46 13.20 -26.79
CA LEU A 425 12.73 14.35 -27.63
C LEU A 425 13.72 15.24 -26.90
N GLU A 426 14.83 15.53 -27.58
CA GLU A 426 15.81 16.53 -27.14
C GLU A 426 15.71 17.74 -28.07
N ASN A 427 15.69 18.92 -27.48
CA ASN A 427 15.63 20.17 -28.23
C ASN A 427 17.00 20.84 -28.29
N ASP A 428 17.23 21.69 -29.30
CA ASP A 428 18.50 22.40 -29.54
C ASP A 428 18.96 23.30 -28.37
N ARG A 429 18.08 23.50 -27.37
CA ARG A 429 18.34 24.27 -26.14
C ARG A 429 18.91 23.42 -24.99
N GLY A 430 19.24 22.15 -25.23
CA GLY A 430 19.73 21.24 -24.19
C GLY A 430 18.64 20.83 -23.19
N GLU A 431 17.39 20.74 -23.64
CA GLU A 431 16.25 20.30 -22.84
C GLU A 431 15.74 18.96 -23.39
N ALA A 432 15.35 18.05 -22.49
CA ALA A 432 14.81 16.73 -22.84
C ALA A 432 13.46 16.51 -22.18
N THR A 433 12.64 15.66 -22.79
CA THR A 433 11.38 15.19 -22.19
C THR A 433 11.62 14.37 -20.93
N ILE A 434 10.88 14.65 -19.86
CA ILE A 434 11.03 13.95 -18.56
C ILE A 434 10.49 12.52 -18.63
N LEU A 435 9.38 12.32 -19.35
CA LEU A 435 8.74 11.04 -19.56
C LEU A 435 8.75 10.66 -21.04
N ALA A 436 8.55 9.37 -21.31
CA ALA A 436 8.48 8.88 -22.67
C ALA A 436 7.27 9.48 -23.42
N VAL A 437 7.53 9.87 -24.67
CA VAL A 437 6.67 10.67 -25.54
C VAL A 437 5.62 9.80 -26.27
N ASP A 438 5.84 8.49 -26.27
CA ASP A 438 5.07 7.45 -26.94
C ASP A 438 3.69 7.18 -26.32
N ARG A 439 3.45 7.64 -25.08
CA ARG A 439 2.17 7.51 -24.37
C ARG A 439 1.75 8.86 -23.78
N PRO A 440 1.19 9.77 -24.61
CA PRO A 440 0.94 11.15 -24.19
C PRO A 440 -0.22 11.35 -23.21
N PHE A 441 -1.02 10.32 -22.91
CA PHE A 441 -2.01 10.38 -21.82
C PHE A 441 -1.46 9.92 -20.46
N PHE A 442 -0.18 9.55 -20.40
CA PHE A 442 0.52 9.29 -19.14
C PHE A 442 1.33 10.52 -18.75
N HIS A 443 0.84 11.20 -17.72
CA HIS A 443 1.34 12.49 -17.27
C HIS A 443 2.25 12.35 -16.06
N LEU A 444 3.21 13.27 -15.96
CA LEU A 444 4.15 13.33 -14.85
C LEU A 444 3.41 13.59 -13.54
N ASP A 445 2.53 14.59 -13.54
CA ASP A 445 1.75 14.98 -12.39
C ASP A 445 0.28 15.22 -12.74
N LEU A 446 -0.51 15.56 -11.71
CA LEU A 446 -1.94 15.80 -11.87
C LEU A 446 -2.23 17.14 -12.57
N TYR A 447 -1.34 18.12 -12.50
CA TYR A 447 -1.55 19.42 -13.15
C TYR A 447 -1.41 19.29 -14.65
N ASP A 448 -0.37 18.62 -15.11
CA ASP A 448 -0.13 18.33 -16.53
C ASP A 448 -1.30 17.52 -17.11
N ALA A 449 -1.81 16.54 -16.36
CA ALA A 449 -2.97 15.75 -16.78
C ALA A 449 -4.25 16.58 -16.93
N VAL A 450 -4.50 17.47 -15.98
CA VAL A 450 -5.69 18.34 -16.00
C VAL A 450 -5.57 19.38 -17.11
N ASP A 451 -4.41 20.01 -17.28
CA ASP A 451 -4.22 21.02 -18.32
C ASP A 451 -4.38 20.42 -19.73
N ALA A 452 -3.80 19.23 -19.97
CA ALA A 452 -3.98 18.49 -21.21
C ALA A 452 -5.46 18.18 -21.49
N ALA A 453 -6.17 17.61 -20.51
CA ALA A 453 -7.58 17.24 -20.65
C ALA A 453 -8.48 18.47 -20.87
N VAL A 454 -8.24 19.57 -20.14
CA VAL A 454 -9.04 20.80 -20.26
C VAL A 454 -8.79 21.47 -21.60
N ARG A 455 -7.56 21.50 -22.09
CA ARG A 455 -7.24 22.05 -23.41
C ARG A 455 -7.94 21.25 -24.51
N ASP A 456 -7.89 19.93 -24.44
CA ASP A 456 -8.47 19.05 -25.45
C ASP A 456 -10.02 19.13 -25.42
N ALA A 457 -10.63 19.20 -24.22
CA ALA A 457 -12.06 19.44 -24.06
C ALA A 457 -12.51 20.79 -24.64
N ARG A 458 -11.76 21.88 -24.40
CA ARG A 458 -12.05 23.20 -24.99
C ARG A 458 -11.96 23.18 -26.51
N HIS A 459 -11.00 22.46 -27.07
CA HIS A 459 -10.89 22.30 -28.51
C HIS A 459 -12.13 21.59 -29.08
N LYS A 460 -12.61 20.52 -28.45
CA LYS A 460 -13.85 19.82 -28.87
C LYS A 460 -15.08 20.72 -28.82
N ASP A 461 -15.25 21.49 -27.75
CA ASP A 461 -16.41 22.39 -27.62
C ASP A 461 -16.38 23.56 -28.62
N THR A 462 -15.20 24.04 -29.00
CA THR A 462 -15.05 25.14 -29.97
C THR A 462 -15.08 24.68 -31.42
N SER A 463 -14.69 23.43 -31.72
CA SER A 463 -14.71 22.88 -33.08
C SER A 463 -16.11 22.48 -33.57
N GLY A 464 -17.14 22.55 -32.73
CA GLY A 464 -18.52 22.25 -33.12
C GLY A 464 -18.76 20.79 -33.53
N SER A 465 -17.89 19.87 -33.10
CA SER A 465 -18.12 18.43 -33.20
C SER A 465 -19.17 18.05 -32.16
N ILE A 466 -20.43 18.21 -32.55
CA ILE A 466 -21.61 17.66 -31.88
C ILE A 466 -22.18 16.58 -32.79
#